data_AF-A0A8I5T458-F1
#
_entry.id   AF-A0A8I5T458-F1
#
_cell.length_a   1.000
_cell.length_b   1.000
_cell.length_c   1.000
_cell.angle_alpha   90.00
_cell.angle_beta   90.00
_cell.angle_gamma   90.00
#
_symmetry.space_group_name_H-M   'P 1'
#
loop_
_entity.id
_entity.type
_entity.pdbx_description
1 polymer ?
#
loop_
_entity_poly.entity_id
_entity_poly.type
_entity_poly.pdbx_seq_one_letter_code
_entity_poly.pdbx_strand_id
1 'polypeptide(L)'
;MKALIILGLVLLSVTVQSKVFERCELARTLKRLGMDGYRGISLANWMCLAKWESGYNTRATNYNPGDRSTDYGIFQINSRYWCNDGKTPGAVNACHLSCSGWHGEIVVKTEMSVSMFKVVEYNSRIFLLQLILSLSH
;
A
#
# COMPACT_ATOMS: atom_id res chain seq x y z
N MET A 1 39.62 -1.18 5.64
CA MET A 1 38.44 -0.43 6.13
C MET A 1 37.33 -0.29 5.08
N LYS A 2 37.61 0.16 3.83
CA LYS A 2 36.59 0.29 2.77
C LYS A 2 35.85 -1.02 2.43
N ALA A 3 36.57 -2.15 2.38
CA ALA A 3 35.98 -3.46 2.08
C ALA A 3 34.99 -3.94 3.17
N LEU A 4 35.24 -3.64 4.44
CA LEU A 4 34.33 -3.98 5.56
C LEU A 4 33.06 -3.13 5.53
N ILE A 5 33.17 -1.86 5.11
CA ILE A 5 32.03 -0.97 4.93
C ILE A 5 31.15 -1.42 3.75
N ILE A 6 31.77 -1.81 2.62
CA ILE A 6 31.04 -2.34 1.46
C ILE A 6 30.36 -3.68 1.80
N LEU A 7 31.06 -4.58 2.52
CA LEU A 7 30.49 -5.86 2.95
C LEU A 7 29.32 -5.66 3.93
N GLY A 8 29.43 -4.69 4.85
CA GLY A 8 28.33 -4.31 5.75
C GLY A 8 27.11 -3.72 5.02
N LEU A 9 27.32 -2.89 3.98
CA LEU A 9 26.27 -2.33 3.14
C LEU A 9 25.54 -3.41 2.32
N VAL A 10 26.26 -4.40 1.80
CA VAL A 10 25.67 -5.53 1.07
C VAL A 10 24.82 -6.41 2.00
N LEU A 11 25.25 -6.63 3.24
CA LEU A 11 24.51 -7.42 4.24
C LEU A 11 23.26 -6.70 4.79
N LEU A 12 23.21 -5.37 4.73
CA LEU A 12 22.06 -4.54 5.11
C LEU A 12 21.02 -4.34 4.00
N SER A 13 21.25 -4.96 2.83
CA SER A 13 20.30 -4.90 1.71
C SER A 13 19.07 -5.74 2.02
N VAL A 14 18.06 -5.13 2.64
CA VAL A 14 16.71 -5.72 2.73
C VAL A 14 16.20 -5.83 1.29
N THR A 15 16.28 -7.03 0.72
CA THR A 15 15.72 -7.28 -0.60
C THR A 15 14.22 -7.15 -0.51
N VAL A 16 13.68 -6.07 -1.07
CA VAL A 16 12.23 -5.91 -1.17
C VAL A 16 11.76 -6.80 -2.32
N GLN A 17 11.42 -8.04 -1.99
CA GLN A 17 10.99 -9.01 -2.99
C GLN A 17 9.60 -8.65 -3.49
N SER A 18 9.54 -8.29 -4.77
CA SER A 18 8.28 -8.18 -5.47
C SER A 18 7.67 -9.54 -5.74
N LYS A 19 6.36 -9.64 -5.55
CA LYS A 19 5.65 -10.92 -5.63
C LYS A 19 4.29 -10.76 -6.29
N VAL A 20 3.88 -11.76 -7.06
CA VAL A 20 2.47 -12.01 -7.36
C VAL A 20 1.99 -13.06 -6.38
N PHE A 21 1.04 -12.70 -5.51
CA PHE A 21 0.53 -13.64 -4.52
C PHE A 21 -0.46 -14.62 -5.13
N GLU A 22 -0.43 -15.87 -4.65
CA GLU A 22 -1.58 -16.75 -4.81
C GLU A 22 -2.72 -16.31 -3.90
N ARG A 23 -3.97 -16.59 -4.30
CA ARG A 23 -5.18 -16.18 -3.57
C ARG A 23 -5.16 -16.59 -2.09
N CYS A 24 -4.90 -17.87 -1.80
CA CYS A 24 -4.90 -18.38 -0.43
C CYS A 24 -3.65 -17.94 0.36
N GLU A 25 -2.55 -17.63 -0.32
CA GLU A 25 -1.37 -17.07 0.30
C GLU A 25 -1.62 -15.64 0.79
N LEU A 26 -2.20 -14.79 -0.07
CA LEU A 26 -2.56 -13.43 0.29
C LEU A 26 -3.60 -13.42 1.41
N ALA A 27 -4.64 -14.25 1.34
CA ALA A 27 -5.67 -14.31 2.37
C ALA A 27 -5.10 -14.66 3.75
N ARG A 28 -4.21 -15.66 3.83
CA ARG A 28 -3.51 -16.01 5.09
C ARG A 28 -2.62 -14.87 5.57
N THR A 29 -1.94 -14.20 4.65
CA THR A 29 -1.08 -13.05 4.96
C THR A 29 -1.88 -11.91 5.55
N LEU A 30 -2.94 -11.46 4.87
CA LEU A 30 -3.83 -10.39 5.33
C LEU A 30 -4.51 -10.73 6.67
N LYS A 31 -4.98 -11.97 6.84
CA LYS A 31 -5.56 -12.43 8.11
C LYS A 31 -4.55 -12.37 9.26
N ARG A 32 -3.32 -12.85 9.04
CA ARG A 32 -2.22 -12.78 10.02
C ARG A 32 -1.88 -11.34 10.43
N LEU A 33 -2.16 -10.39 9.57
CA LEU A 33 -1.91 -8.96 9.78
C LEU A 33 -3.10 -8.22 10.38
N GLY A 34 -4.14 -8.94 10.78
CA GLY A 34 -5.31 -8.35 11.44
C GLY A 34 -6.23 -7.59 10.49
N MET A 35 -6.15 -7.82 9.18
CA MET A 35 -7.03 -7.18 8.20
C MET A 35 -8.45 -7.75 8.19
N ASP A 36 -8.65 -8.97 8.68
CA ASP A 36 -9.95 -9.61 8.79
C ASP A 36 -10.80 -8.92 9.87
N GLY A 37 -11.81 -8.15 9.46
CA GLY A 37 -12.64 -7.35 10.35
C GLY A 37 -12.06 -5.97 10.70
N TYR A 38 -10.93 -5.59 10.10
CA TYR A 38 -10.32 -4.30 10.34
C TYR A 38 -11.29 -3.16 9.95
N ARG A 39 -11.67 -2.32 10.91
CA ARG A 39 -12.73 -1.29 10.76
C ARG A 39 -14.04 -1.83 10.18
N GLY A 40 -14.38 -3.09 10.49
CA GLY A 40 -15.58 -3.75 9.98
C GLY A 40 -15.46 -4.23 8.52
N ILE A 41 -14.29 -4.14 7.90
CA ILE A 41 -14.06 -4.64 6.54
C ILE A 41 -13.63 -6.11 6.61
N SER A 42 -14.42 -6.99 6.00
CA SER A 42 -14.13 -8.42 5.98
C SER A 42 -12.88 -8.75 5.16
N LEU A 43 -12.22 -9.87 5.49
CA LEU A 43 -11.10 -10.38 4.68
C LEU A 43 -11.50 -10.59 3.20
N ALA A 44 -12.73 -11.01 2.93
CA ALA A 44 -13.22 -11.20 1.56
C ALA A 44 -13.22 -9.90 0.75
N ASN A 45 -13.57 -8.76 1.38
CA ASN A 45 -13.53 -7.46 0.73
C ASN A 45 -12.09 -7.06 0.38
N TRP A 46 -11.13 -7.26 1.31
CA TRP A 46 -9.71 -7.03 1.02
C TRP A 46 -9.18 -7.89 -0.13
N MET A 47 -9.59 -9.15 -0.18
CA MET A 47 -9.23 -10.07 -1.26
C MET A 47 -9.86 -9.68 -2.60
N CYS A 48 -11.09 -9.18 -2.60
CA CYS A 48 -11.77 -8.67 -3.79
C CYS A 48 -11.05 -7.44 -4.35
N LEU A 49 -10.75 -6.47 -3.48
CA LEU A 49 -10.01 -5.26 -3.83
C LEU A 49 -8.66 -5.62 -4.48
N ALA A 50 -7.82 -6.40 -3.81
CA ALA A 50 -6.52 -6.78 -4.33
C ALA A 50 -6.59 -7.55 -5.68
N LYS A 51 -7.68 -8.30 -5.91
CA LYS A 51 -7.87 -9.06 -7.16
C LYS A 51 -8.12 -8.14 -8.35
N TRP A 52 -8.94 -7.11 -8.16
CA TRP A 52 -9.39 -6.23 -9.23
C TRP A 52 -8.44 -5.06 -9.46
N GLU A 53 -7.77 -4.59 -8.42
CA GLU A 53 -6.78 -3.51 -8.53
C GLU A 53 -5.50 -3.96 -9.22
N SER A 54 -4.96 -5.12 -8.85
CA SER A 54 -3.61 -5.52 -9.27
C SER A 54 -3.48 -6.96 -9.72
N GLY A 55 -4.54 -7.77 -9.63
CA GLY A 55 -4.42 -9.21 -9.81
C GLY A 55 -3.45 -9.86 -8.81
N TYR A 56 -3.40 -9.34 -7.58
CA TYR A 56 -2.47 -9.77 -6.53
C TYR A 56 -0.98 -9.45 -6.80
N ASN A 57 -0.69 -8.61 -7.79
CA ASN A 57 0.67 -8.22 -8.15
C ASN A 57 1.14 -7.02 -7.33
N THR A 58 2.16 -7.22 -6.50
CA THR A 58 2.69 -6.16 -5.64
C THR A 58 3.55 -5.15 -6.38
N ARG A 59 3.80 -5.36 -7.68
CA ARG A 59 4.50 -4.44 -8.59
C ARG A 59 3.58 -3.78 -9.60
N ALA A 60 2.27 -3.99 -9.48
CA ALA A 60 1.33 -3.33 -10.36
C ALA A 60 1.51 -1.80 -10.25
N THR A 61 1.60 -1.16 -11.41
CA THR A 61 1.63 0.30 -11.51
C THR A 61 0.72 0.72 -12.63
N ASN A 62 -0.07 1.76 -12.38
CA ASN A 62 -0.95 2.35 -13.38
C ASN A 62 -0.71 3.85 -13.45
N TYR A 63 -0.39 4.37 -14.63
CA TYR A 63 -0.15 5.81 -14.82
C TYR A 63 -1.45 6.51 -15.22
N ASN A 64 -1.76 7.62 -14.57
CA ASN A 64 -2.97 8.40 -14.79
C ASN A 64 -2.62 9.70 -15.55
N PRO A 65 -2.88 9.80 -16.88
CA PRO A 65 -2.44 10.95 -17.66
C PRO A 65 -3.14 12.27 -17.28
N GLY A 66 -4.37 12.18 -16.76
CA GLY A 66 -5.21 13.35 -16.47
C GLY A 66 -4.62 14.26 -15.39
N ASP A 67 -4.08 13.68 -14.32
CA ASP A 67 -3.47 14.43 -13.20
C ASP A 67 -1.97 14.13 -13.03
N ARG A 68 -1.41 13.31 -13.92
CA ARG A 68 -0.01 12.85 -13.93
C ARG A 68 0.39 12.07 -12.68
N SER A 69 -0.57 11.50 -11.96
CA SER A 69 -0.31 10.59 -10.84
C SER A 69 -0.02 9.15 -11.30
N THR A 70 0.43 8.31 -10.39
CA THR A 70 0.63 6.87 -10.61
C THR A 70 0.09 6.10 -9.41
N ASP A 71 -0.60 5.01 -9.67
CA ASP A 71 -1.07 4.06 -8.66
C ASP A 71 -0.04 2.95 -8.45
N TYR A 72 0.20 2.55 -7.20
CA TYR A 72 1.28 1.64 -6.85
C TYR A 72 0.82 0.43 -6.02
N GLY A 73 1.38 -0.73 -6.37
CA GLY A 73 1.34 -1.93 -5.57
C GLY A 73 -0.02 -2.64 -5.59
N ILE A 74 -0.17 -3.56 -4.64
CA ILE A 74 -1.27 -4.54 -4.65
C ILE A 74 -2.67 -3.93 -4.49
N PHE A 75 -2.75 -2.73 -3.89
CA PHE A 75 -3.99 -1.96 -3.69
C PHE A 75 -4.06 -0.68 -4.53
N GLN A 76 -3.15 -0.51 -5.51
CA GLN A 76 -3.13 0.65 -6.40
C GLN A 76 -3.21 1.99 -5.65
N ILE A 77 -2.29 2.19 -4.69
CA ILE A 77 -2.24 3.41 -3.88
C ILE A 77 -1.70 4.57 -4.71
N ASN A 78 -2.50 5.62 -4.83
CA ASN A 78 -2.23 6.76 -5.69
C ASN A 78 -1.20 7.76 -5.10
N SER A 79 -0.23 8.17 -5.93
CA SER A 79 0.83 9.11 -5.58
C SER A 79 0.40 10.58 -5.42
N ARG A 80 -0.80 10.96 -5.85
CA ARG A 80 -1.33 12.32 -5.66
C ARG A 80 -1.61 12.62 -4.19
N TYR A 81 -1.97 11.60 -3.41
CA TYR A 81 -2.53 11.76 -2.06
C TYR A 81 -1.79 11.00 -0.96
N TRP A 82 -1.33 9.78 -1.25
CA TRP A 82 -0.98 8.84 -0.19
C TRP A 82 0.52 8.67 -0.03
N CYS A 83 1.26 8.58 -1.14
CA CYS A 83 2.69 8.32 -1.14
C CYS A 83 3.44 9.32 -2.02
N ASN A 84 4.74 9.52 -1.75
CA ASN A 84 5.59 10.37 -2.56
C ASN A 84 6.37 9.54 -3.59
N ASP A 85 6.20 9.82 -4.88
CA ASP A 85 6.99 9.23 -5.99
C ASP A 85 8.04 10.20 -6.57
N GLY A 86 8.11 11.43 -6.06
CA GLY A 86 9.06 12.47 -6.49
C GLY A 86 8.75 13.11 -7.83
N LYS A 87 7.67 12.71 -8.52
CA LYS A 87 7.34 13.19 -9.88
C LYS A 87 5.90 13.66 -10.04
N THR A 88 4.99 13.31 -9.14
CA THR A 88 3.57 13.70 -9.21
C THR A 88 3.38 15.17 -8.82
N PRO A 89 2.89 16.04 -9.72
CA PRO A 89 2.74 17.46 -9.43
C PRO A 89 1.72 17.75 -8.32
N GLY A 90 2.09 18.63 -7.39
CA GLY A 90 1.23 19.11 -6.30
C GLY A 90 0.80 18.03 -5.30
N ALA A 91 1.43 16.85 -5.33
CA ALA A 91 1.08 15.72 -4.48
C ALA A 91 1.19 16.01 -2.98
N VAL A 92 0.34 15.36 -2.20
CA VAL A 92 0.48 15.25 -0.74
C VAL A 92 0.90 13.83 -0.38
N ASN A 93 1.62 13.68 0.73
CA ASN A 93 2.14 12.39 1.18
C ASN A 93 1.51 12.03 2.53
N ALA A 94 0.19 11.77 2.54
CA ALA A 94 -0.57 11.58 3.78
C ALA A 94 -0.07 10.38 4.61
N CYS A 95 0.48 9.35 3.98
CA CYS A 95 1.03 8.20 4.69
C CYS A 95 2.50 8.41 5.13
N HIS A 96 3.15 9.50 4.67
CA HIS A 96 4.54 9.85 4.95
C HIS A 96 5.54 8.77 4.51
N LEU A 97 5.39 8.26 3.30
CA LEU A 97 6.19 7.15 2.76
C LEU A 97 6.52 7.34 1.28
N SER A 98 7.49 6.58 0.78
CA SER A 98 7.85 6.56 -0.65
C SER A 98 6.97 5.58 -1.44
N CYS A 99 6.54 5.96 -2.64
CA CYS A 99 5.82 5.05 -3.55
C CYS A 99 6.70 3.88 -4.04
N SER A 100 8.03 4.01 -3.99
CA SER A 100 8.95 2.89 -4.26
C SER A 100 8.93 1.82 -3.18
N GLY A 101 8.37 2.11 -2.00
CA GLY A 101 8.24 1.17 -0.89
C GLY A 101 7.21 0.07 -1.11
N TRP A 102 6.29 0.20 -2.07
CA TRP A 102 5.06 -0.61 -2.24
C TRP A 102 5.23 -2.06 -2.70
N HIS A 103 6.45 -2.60 -2.60
CA HIS A 103 6.79 -3.95 -3.04
C HIS A 103 6.47 -4.99 -1.93
N GLY A 104 5.23 -5.44 -1.95
CA GLY A 104 4.80 -6.75 -1.44
C GLY A 104 4.75 -6.93 0.06
N GLU A 105 5.76 -7.60 0.62
CA GLU A 105 5.64 -8.15 1.96
C GLU A 105 5.77 -7.07 3.05
N ILE A 106 6.69 -6.12 2.88
CA ILE A 106 6.94 -5.03 3.85
C ILE A 106 5.74 -4.09 3.94
N VAL A 107 5.04 -3.87 2.83
CA VAL A 107 3.91 -2.95 2.75
C VAL A 107 2.66 -3.54 3.34
N VAL A 108 2.34 -4.78 2.97
CA VAL A 108 1.18 -5.47 3.54
C VAL A 108 1.38 -5.62 5.05
N LYS A 109 2.60 -5.93 5.50
CA LYS A 109 2.92 -6.16 6.92
C LYS A 109 3.06 -4.91 7.79
N THR A 110 3.63 -3.84 7.25
CA THR A 110 4.11 -2.70 8.04
C THR A 110 3.39 -1.42 7.64
N GLU A 111 3.36 -1.10 6.34
CA GLU A 111 2.75 0.15 5.87
C GLU A 111 1.23 0.13 5.84
N MET A 112 0.57 -1.01 5.58
CA MET A 112 -0.89 -1.11 5.72
C MET A 112 -1.28 -0.97 7.18
N SER A 113 -0.65 -1.71 8.09
CA SER A 113 -0.93 -1.55 9.52
C SER A 113 -0.64 -0.11 9.97
N VAL A 114 0.52 0.46 9.67
CA VAL A 114 0.92 1.83 10.07
C VAL A 114 0.07 2.91 9.38
N SER A 115 -0.14 2.85 8.06
CA SER A 115 -0.99 3.80 7.34
C SER A 115 -2.42 3.71 7.84
N MET A 116 -2.91 2.52 8.13
CA MET A 116 -4.26 2.34 8.62
C MET A 116 -4.41 2.81 10.08
N PHE A 117 -3.40 2.61 10.94
CA PHE A 117 -3.29 3.23 12.28
C PHE A 117 -3.20 4.77 12.18
N LYS A 118 -2.41 5.33 11.27
CA LYS A 118 -2.33 6.78 11.01
C LYS A 118 -3.66 7.33 10.48
N VAL A 119 -4.35 6.59 9.61
CA VAL A 119 -5.72 6.90 9.18
C VAL A 119 -6.68 6.82 10.38
N VAL A 120 -6.41 6.05 11.45
CA VAL A 120 -7.28 6.00 12.66
C VAL A 120 -7.11 7.28 13.45
N GLU A 121 -5.86 7.71 13.68
CA GLU A 121 -5.59 8.95 14.39
C GLU A 121 -6.14 10.19 13.67
N TYR A 122 -6.16 10.19 12.33
CA TYR A 122 -6.62 11.35 11.54
C TYR A 122 -8.12 11.36 11.18
N ASN A 123 -8.81 10.20 11.19
CA ASN A 123 -10.15 10.09 10.58
C ASN A 123 -11.32 9.79 11.53
N SER A 124 -11.26 10.24 12.78
CA SER A 124 -12.46 10.24 13.64
C SER A 124 -13.60 11.14 13.13
N ARG A 125 -13.42 11.91 12.03
CA ARG A 125 -14.48 12.76 11.44
C ARG A 125 -14.62 12.78 9.91
N ILE A 126 -13.62 12.39 9.11
CA ILE A 126 -13.63 12.63 7.65
C ILE A 126 -14.01 11.38 6.82
N PHE A 127 -13.65 10.16 7.24
CA PHE A 127 -13.93 8.94 6.47
C PHE A 127 -15.42 8.60 6.33
N LEU A 128 -16.27 9.05 7.27
CA LEU A 128 -17.72 8.82 7.18
C LEU A 128 -18.34 9.54 5.98
N LEU A 129 -17.81 10.72 5.59
CA LEU A 129 -18.36 11.50 4.50
C LEU A 129 -18.07 10.87 3.13
N GLN A 130 -16.89 10.27 2.97
CA GLN A 130 -16.43 9.68 1.72
C GLN A 130 -17.09 8.33 1.43
N LEU A 131 -17.48 7.58 2.48
CA LEU A 131 -18.25 6.33 2.36
C LEU A 131 -19.74 6.59 2.04
N ILE A 132 -20.32 7.68 2.55
CA ILE A 132 -21.72 8.06 2.24
C ILE A 132 -21.85 8.50 0.76
N LEU A 133 -20.88 9.24 0.24
CA LEU A 133 -20.87 9.70 -1.15
C LEU A 133 -20.67 8.56 -2.17
N SER A 134 -20.02 7.46 -1.77
CA SER A 134 -19.81 6.29 -2.63
C SER A 134 -20.90 5.22 -2.54
N LEU A 135 -21.84 5.34 -1.59
CA LEU A 135 -23.05 4.51 -1.49
C LEU A 135 -24.31 5.19 -2.07
N SER A 136 -24.16 6.40 -2.59
CA SER A 136 -25.25 7.20 -3.17
C SER A 136 -25.26 7.17 -4.71
N HIS A 137 -24.44 6.32 -5.34
CA HIS A 137 -24.45 6.05 -6.78
C HIS A 137 -24.38 4.56 -7.07
#